data_AF-A0A420S528-F1
#
_entry.id   AF-A0A420S528-F1
#
_cell.length_a   1.000
_cell.length_b   1.000
_cell.length_c   1.000
_cell.angle_alpha   90.00
_cell.angle_beta   90.00
_cell.angle_gamma   90.00
#
_symmetry.space_group_name_H-M   'P 1'
#
loop_
_entity.id
_entity.type
_entity.pdbx_description
1 polymer ?
#
loop_
_entity_poly.entity_id
_entity_poly.type
_entity_poly.pdbx_seq_one_letter_code
_entity_poly.pdbx_strand_id
1 'polypeptide(L)'
;MGKHDQERLAQIQANRERIEGPRIGDFVVFSTGQIERFSHAWDDCLQTSPSGSFFLHASGSGEFSGALNPHTPRQSLELTRATLPGTFWFFRDGRAQPGGRVDFSIPCRVFRTAETYTGYLGTTFQMDSHRLQTLKALLIDQGV
;
A
#
# COMPACT_ATOMS: atom_id res chain seq x y z
N MET A 1 -1.20 -21.75 -0.22
CA MET A 1 -1.06 -21.18 -1.59
C MET A 1 -0.52 -22.28 -2.50
N GLY A 2 -1.14 -22.56 -3.64
CA GLY A 2 -0.71 -23.62 -4.57
C GLY A 2 0.42 -23.18 -5.51
N LYS A 3 1.01 -24.10 -6.28
CA LYS A 3 2.09 -23.79 -7.25
C LYS A 3 1.67 -22.71 -8.27
N HIS A 4 0.47 -22.81 -8.81
CA HIS A 4 -0.05 -21.84 -9.79
C HIS A 4 -0.26 -20.45 -9.17
N ASP A 5 -0.70 -20.39 -7.91
CA ASP A 5 -0.83 -19.12 -7.18
C ASP A 5 0.55 -18.45 -7.01
N GLN A 6 1.60 -19.24 -6.74
CA GLN A 6 2.97 -18.74 -6.59
C GLN A 6 3.55 -18.20 -7.91
N GLU A 7 3.35 -18.91 -9.02
CA GLU A 7 3.78 -18.47 -10.35
C GLU A 7 3.08 -17.16 -10.74
N ARG A 8 1.77 -17.06 -10.48
CA ARG A 8 1.01 -15.83 -10.69
C ARG A 8 1.52 -14.69 -9.82
N LEU A 9 1.78 -14.93 -8.55
CA LEU A 9 2.34 -13.93 -7.63
C LEU A 9 3.70 -13.42 -8.13
N ALA A 10 4.60 -14.29 -8.58
CA ALA A 10 5.89 -13.91 -9.11
C ALA A 10 5.75 -13.02 -10.36
N GLN A 11 4.84 -13.36 -11.27
CA GLN A 11 4.55 -12.55 -12.45
C GLN A 11 3.97 -11.17 -12.09
N ILE A 12 3.04 -11.11 -11.14
CA ILE A 12 2.45 -9.86 -10.65
C ILE A 12 3.53 -8.96 -10.03
N GLN A 13 4.41 -9.52 -9.20
CA GLN A 13 5.53 -8.76 -8.61
C GLN A 13 6.46 -8.22 -9.69
N ALA A 14 6.87 -9.05 -10.64
CA ALA A 14 7.74 -8.63 -11.75
C ALA A 14 7.11 -7.50 -12.60
N ASN A 15 5.80 -7.54 -12.83
CA ASN A 15 5.10 -6.47 -13.54
C ASN A 15 4.99 -5.20 -12.70
N ARG A 16 4.71 -5.34 -11.40
CA ARG A 16 4.59 -4.22 -10.46
C ARG A 16 5.88 -3.43 -10.30
N GLU A 17 7.05 -4.09 -10.36
CA GLU A 17 8.35 -3.42 -10.30
C GLU A 17 8.65 -2.55 -11.52
N ARG A 18 7.94 -2.75 -12.64
CA ARG A 18 8.05 -1.89 -13.84
C ARG A 18 7.23 -0.61 -13.74
N ILE A 19 6.38 -0.47 -12.71
CA ILE A 19 5.54 0.72 -12.54
C ILE A 19 6.34 1.83 -11.86
N GLU A 20 6.59 2.89 -12.61
CA GLU A 20 7.27 4.10 -12.13
C GLU A 20 6.42 4.93 -11.18
N GLY A 21 7.09 5.70 -10.32
CA GLY A 21 6.44 6.56 -9.32
C GLY A 21 5.65 5.80 -8.26
N PRO A 22 5.04 6.48 -7.29
CA PRO A 22 4.21 5.85 -6.25
C PRO A 22 3.10 4.95 -6.80
N ARG A 23 2.92 3.75 -6.22
CA ARG A 23 1.90 2.75 -6.64
C ARG A 23 0.83 2.59 -5.57
N ILE A 24 -0.39 2.23 -5.98
CA ILE A 24 -1.44 1.78 -5.06
C ILE A 24 -0.91 0.62 -4.21
N GLY A 25 -1.02 0.79 -2.88
CA GLY A 25 -0.54 -0.13 -1.86
C GLY A 25 0.89 0.12 -1.35
N ASP A 26 1.69 0.99 -1.99
CA ASP A 26 2.93 1.51 -1.39
C ASP A 26 2.62 2.36 -0.15
N PHE A 27 3.59 2.53 0.75
CA PHE A 27 3.41 3.21 2.03
C PHE A 27 3.85 4.68 1.97
N VAL A 28 3.25 5.52 2.81
CA VAL A 28 3.72 6.88 3.11
C VAL A 28 3.77 7.12 4.61
N VAL A 29 4.85 7.76 5.05
CA VAL A 29 5.06 8.24 6.42
C VAL A 29 4.82 9.74 6.43
N PHE A 30 3.81 10.19 7.18
CA PHE A 30 3.51 11.61 7.37
C PHE A 30 4.41 12.24 8.43
N SER A 31 4.56 13.56 8.41
CA SER A 31 5.39 14.30 9.38
C SER A 31 4.91 14.15 10.83
N THR A 32 3.61 13.88 11.01
CA THR A 32 2.96 13.58 12.28
C THR A 32 3.12 12.12 12.73
N GLY A 33 3.82 11.27 11.97
CA GLY A 33 4.21 9.91 12.35
C GLY A 33 3.18 8.82 12.03
N GLN A 34 2.08 9.15 11.35
CA GLN A 34 1.16 8.17 10.78
C GLN A 34 1.79 7.47 9.59
N ILE A 35 1.47 6.19 9.45
CA ILE A 35 1.93 5.33 8.36
C ILE A 35 0.68 4.79 7.67
N GLU A 36 0.50 5.14 6.41
CA GLU A 36 -0.63 4.68 5.61
C GLU A 36 -0.18 4.14 4.26
N ARG A 37 -1.13 3.62 3.49
CA ARG A 37 -0.89 3.12 2.14
C ARG A 37 -1.61 4.00 1.13
N PHE A 38 -0.99 4.21 -0.03
CA PHE A 38 -1.65 4.87 -1.15
C PHE A 38 -2.80 4.02 -1.65
N SER A 39 -3.99 4.59 -1.62
CA SER A 39 -5.26 3.93 -1.93
C SER A 39 -5.86 4.41 -3.24
N HIS A 40 -5.54 5.64 -3.66
CA HIS A 40 -5.92 6.14 -4.97
C HIS A 40 -4.85 7.09 -5.50
N ALA A 41 -4.72 7.22 -6.81
CA ALA A 41 -3.75 8.08 -7.45
C ALA A 41 -4.43 8.89 -8.55
N TRP A 42 -4.26 10.21 -8.45
CA TRP A 42 -4.56 11.17 -9.48
C TRP A 42 -3.24 11.60 -10.14
N ASP A 43 -3.32 12.47 -11.15
CA ASP A 43 -2.13 12.95 -11.86
C ASP A 43 -1.18 13.72 -10.91
N ASP A 44 -1.72 14.63 -10.11
CA ASP A 44 -0.97 15.56 -9.26
C ASP A 44 -0.94 15.20 -7.77
N CYS A 45 -1.77 14.25 -7.34
CA CYS A 45 -1.90 13.87 -5.93
C CYS A 45 -2.25 12.40 -5.74
N LEU A 46 -2.06 11.93 -4.50
CA LEU A 46 -2.45 10.59 -4.07
C LEU A 46 -3.32 10.68 -2.83
N GLN A 47 -4.21 9.72 -2.67
CA GLN A 47 -5.00 9.54 -1.46
C GLN A 47 -4.55 8.30 -0.73
N THR A 48 -4.68 8.33 0.58
CA THR A 48 -4.37 7.21 1.46
C THR A 48 -5.61 6.72 2.17
N SER A 49 -5.48 5.63 2.91
CA SER A 49 -6.54 5.17 3.81
C SER A 49 -5.95 4.51 5.04
N PRO A 50 -6.59 4.66 6.22
CA PRO A 50 -6.21 3.96 7.45
C PRO A 50 -6.52 2.46 7.39
N SER A 51 -7.47 2.04 6.55
CA SER A 51 -7.89 0.64 6.44
C SER A 51 -8.56 0.32 5.10
N GLY A 52 -8.82 -0.95 4.84
CA GLY A 52 -9.51 -1.39 3.62
C GLY A 52 -8.82 -2.57 2.97
N SER A 53 -9.20 -2.84 1.73
CA SER A 53 -8.78 -4.03 0.99
C SER A 53 -8.06 -3.64 -0.28
N PHE A 54 -6.91 -4.26 -0.54
CA PHE A 54 -6.10 -3.98 -1.71
C PHE A 54 -6.06 -5.20 -2.64
N PHE A 55 -6.51 -5.02 -3.87
CA PHE A 55 -6.48 -6.04 -4.92
C PHE A 55 -5.30 -5.77 -5.85
N LEU A 56 -4.60 -6.82 -6.30
CA LEU A 56 -3.59 -6.70 -7.37
C LEU A 56 -4.04 -7.39 -8.65
N HIS A 57 -3.94 -6.66 -9.75
CA HIS A 57 -4.15 -7.17 -11.09
C HIS A 57 -2.94 -7.94 -11.60
N ALA A 58 -3.16 -8.78 -12.61
CA ALA A 58 -2.08 -9.48 -13.31
C ALA A 58 -1.02 -8.53 -13.90
N SER A 59 -1.41 -7.30 -14.25
CA SER A 59 -0.54 -6.21 -14.72
C SER A 59 0.36 -5.62 -13.63
N GLY A 60 0.19 -5.98 -12.36
CA GLY A 60 0.90 -5.38 -11.23
C GLY A 60 0.26 -4.09 -10.69
N SER A 61 -0.74 -3.53 -11.38
CA SER A 61 -1.52 -2.40 -10.86
C SER A 61 -2.37 -2.82 -9.67
N GLY A 62 -2.58 -1.89 -8.75
CA GLY A 62 -3.38 -2.12 -7.55
C GLY A 62 -4.69 -1.36 -7.59
N GLU A 63 -5.71 -1.95 -6.98
CA GLU A 63 -6.99 -1.31 -6.68
C GLU A 63 -7.25 -1.37 -5.19
N PHE A 64 -8.04 -0.43 -4.71
CA PHE A 64 -8.39 -0.30 -3.31
C PHE A 64 -9.90 -0.17 -3.13
N SER A 65 -10.41 -0.79 -2.06
CA SER A 65 -11.78 -0.62 -1.60
C SER A 65 -11.77 -0.19 -0.13
N GLY A 66 -12.37 0.96 0.15
CA GLY A 66 -12.50 1.55 1.48
C GLY A 66 -12.73 3.06 1.40
N ALA A 67 -12.77 3.72 2.56
CA ALA A 67 -12.80 5.18 2.63
C ALA A 67 -11.44 5.77 2.22
N LEU A 68 -11.43 6.99 1.68
CA LEU A 68 -10.22 7.68 1.25
C LEU A 68 -10.02 8.95 2.07
N ASN A 69 -8.79 9.13 2.57
CA ASN A 69 -8.35 10.37 3.18
C ASN A 69 -8.18 11.49 2.13
N PRO A 70 -8.03 12.75 2.57
CA PRO A 70 -7.72 13.88 1.69
C PRO A 70 -6.45 13.69 0.85
N HIS A 71 -6.30 14.56 -0.15
CA HIS A 71 -5.19 14.49 -1.11
C HIS A 71 -3.85 14.82 -0.44
N THR A 72 -2.85 14.00 -0.73
CA THR A 72 -1.43 14.25 -0.48
C THR A 72 -0.78 14.64 -1.82
N PRO A 73 -0.21 15.84 -1.97
CA PRO A 73 0.43 16.26 -3.22
C PRO A 73 1.54 15.31 -3.66
N ARG A 74 1.58 14.93 -4.94
CA ARG A 74 2.60 14.00 -5.45
C ARG A 74 4.01 14.57 -5.31
N GLN A 75 4.15 15.90 -5.47
CA GLN A 75 5.43 16.59 -5.40
C GLN A 75 6.03 16.64 -3.99
N SER A 76 5.24 16.41 -2.94
CA SER A 76 5.73 16.36 -1.56
C SER A 76 6.17 14.97 -1.13
N LEU A 77 6.15 13.98 -2.04
CA LEU A 77 6.52 12.60 -1.76
C LEU A 77 8.00 12.34 -2.09
N GLU A 78 8.72 11.87 -1.09
CA GLU A 78 10.12 11.45 -1.24
C GLU A 78 10.22 9.93 -1.10
N LEU A 79 10.76 9.25 -2.12
CA LEU A 79 11.00 7.81 -2.06
C LEU A 79 12.16 7.51 -1.10
N THR A 80 11.95 6.57 -0.18
CA THR A 80 13.00 6.07 0.71
C THR A 80 13.59 4.76 0.19
N ARG A 81 14.64 4.27 0.86
CA ARG A 81 15.21 2.93 0.62
C ARG A 81 14.45 1.81 1.35
N ALA A 82 13.52 2.16 2.24
CA ALA A 82 12.81 1.17 3.05
C ALA A 82 11.66 0.53 2.28
N THR A 83 11.32 -0.69 2.70
CA THR A 83 10.11 -1.39 2.29
C THR A 83 9.35 -1.88 3.51
N LEU A 84 8.03 -1.95 3.39
CA LEU A 84 7.16 -2.53 4.41
C LEU A 84 6.29 -3.62 3.79
N PRO A 85 5.92 -4.67 4.56
CA PRO A 85 5.05 -5.72 4.04
C PRO A 85 3.63 -5.18 3.81
N GLY A 86 3.24 -5.06 2.55
CA GLY A 86 1.89 -4.68 2.15
C GLY A 86 1.06 -5.92 1.84
N THR A 87 -0.08 -6.06 2.51
CA THR A 87 -1.04 -7.16 2.25
C THR A 87 -1.93 -6.81 1.07
N PHE A 88 -2.10 -7.77 0.17
CA PHE A 88 -2.98 -7.71 -0.99
C PHE A 88 -3.70 -9.04 -1.15
N TRP A 89 -4.64 -9.08 -2.09
CA TRP A 89 -5.20 -10.32 -2.58
C TRP A 89 -5.41 -10.29 -4.09
N PHE A 90 -5.51 -11.47 -4.70
CA PHE A 90 -5.94 -11.65 -6.09
C PHE A 90 -6.91 -12.83 -6.18
N PHE A 91 -7.51 -13.05 -7.36
CA PHE A 91 -8.27 -14.26 -7.65
C PHE A 91 -7.36 -15.39 -8.17
N ARG A 92 -7.41 -16.58 -7.56
CA ARG A 92 -6.60 -17.77 -7.90
C ARG A 92 -6.46 -18.01 -9.41
N ASP A 93 -7.58 -17.92 -10.13
CA ASP A 93 -7.62 -18.13 -11.59
C ASP A 93 -7.74 -16.83 -12.41
N GLY A 94 -7.54 -15.67 -11.77
CA GLY A 94 -7.66 -14.35 -12.40
C GLY A 94 -9.09 -13.91 -12.67
N ARG A 95 -10.08 -14.66 -12.17
CA ARG A 95 -11.51 -14.37 -12.32
C ARG A 95 -12.23 -14.46 -10.98
N ALA A 96 -13.24 -13.62 -10.80
CA ALA A 96 -14.08 -13.65 -9.61
C ALA A 96 -14.78 -15.01 -9.47
N GLN A 97 -14.62 -15.65 -8.31
CA GLN A 97 -15.28 -16.91 -7.98
C GLN A 97 -15.41 -17.07 -6.45
N PRO A 98 -16.45 -17.76 -5.95
CA PRO A 98 -16.57 -18.10 -4.54
C PRO A 98 -15.32 -18.83 -4.02
N GLY A 99 -14.77 -18.37 -2.89
CA GLY A 99 -13.57 -18.97 -2.30
C GLY A 99 -12.28 -18.79 -3.12
N GLY A 100 -12.31 -17.99 -4.19
CA GLY A 100 -11.16 -17.79 -5.08
C GLY A 100 -10.15 -16.74 -4.61
N ARG A 101 -10.37 -16.10 -3.45
CA ARG A 101 -9.47 -15.09 -2.89
C ARG A 101 -8.18 -15.73 -2.40
N VAL A 102 -7.05 -15.18 -2.81
CA VAL A 102 -5.73 -15.55 -2.33
C VAL A 102 -5.08 -14.31 -1.72
N ASP A 103 -4.95 -14.30 -0.40
CA ASP A 103 -4.25 -13.27 0.36
C ASP A 103 -2.74 -13.54 0.40
N PHE A 104 -1.95 -12.48 0.28
CA PHE A 104 -0.49 -12.55 0.36
C PHE A 104 0.09 -11.18 0.77
N SER A 105 1.37 -11.18 1.14
CA SER A 105 2.11 -9.96 1.42
C SER A 105 3.32 -9.84 0.50
N ILE A 106 3.60 -8.64 0.01
CA ILE A 106 4.80 -8.32 -0.78
C ILE A 106 5.49 -7.08 -0.20
N PRO A 107 6.81 -6.94 -0.40
CA PRO A 107 7.51 -5.69 -0.09
C PRO A 107 6.89 -4.54 -0.88
N CYS A 108 6.52 -3.48 -0.18
CA CYS A 108 5.99 -2.25 -0.75
C CYS A 108 6.94 -1.10 -0.43
N ARG A 109 7.15 -0.22 -1.40
CA ARG A 109 8.06 0.92 -1.23
C ARG A 109 7.50 1.87 -0.18
N VAL A 110 8.38 2.54 0.54
CA VAL A 110 8.03 3.54 1.54
C VAL A 110 8.41 4.92 1.03
N PHE A 111 7.45 5.83 1.08
CA PHE A 111 7.63 7.25 0.82
C PHE A 111 7.54 8.03 2.14
N ARG A 112 8.08 9.24 2.15
CA ARG A 112 7.90 10.22 3.22
C ARG A 112 7.31 11.50 2.67
N THR A 113 6.65 12.24 3.54
CA THR A 113 6.16 13.57 3.22
C THR A 113 6.22 14.50 4.43
N ALA A 114 6.43 15.80 4.17
CA ALA A 114 6.33 16.84 5.19
C ALA A 114 4.87 17.20 5.53
N GLU A 115 3.91 16.75 4.71
CA GLU A 115 2.49 16.99 4.93
C GLU A 115 2.01 16.46 6.28
N THR A 116 1.10 17.21 6.90
CA THR A 116 0.42 16.82 8.14
C THR A 116 -0.66 15.79 7.83
N TYR A 117 -0.74 14.73 8.62
CA TYR A 117 -1.87 13.81 8.52
C TYR A 117 -3.17 14.45 9.03
N THR A 118 -4.17 14.57 8.16
CA THR A 118 -5.48 15.15 8.51
C THR A 118 -6.59 14.11 8.69
N GLY A 119 -6.37 12.87 8.22
CA GLY A 119 -7.37 11.79 8.24
C GLY A 119 -8.68 12.11 7.52
N TYR A 120 -9.65 11.21 7.64
CA TYR A 120 -10.97 11.36 7.01
C TYR A 120 -11.82 12.33 7.82
N LEU A 121 -12.26 13.44 7.19
CA LEU A 121 -13.07 14.50 7.84
C LEU A 121 -12.46 15.06 9.13
N GLY A 122 -11.12 15.12 9.23
CA GLY A 122 -10.44 15.60 10.44
C GLY A 122 -10.42 14.61 11.60
N THR A 123 -10.93 13.39 11.39
CA THR A 123 -10.87 12.33 12.39
C THR A 123 -9.63 11.47 12.20
N THR A 124 -8.88 11.29 13.29
CA THR A 124 -7.73 10.38 13.29
C THR A 124 -8.22 8.95 13.43
N PHE A 125 -8.36 8.25 12.31
CA PHE A 125 -8.45 6.79 12.35
C PHE A 125 -7.08 6.23 12.69
N GLN A 126 -6.97 5.58 13.83
CA GLN A 126 -5.73 4.93 14.23
C GLN A 126 -5.68 3.52 13.67
N MET A 127 -4.61 3.22 12.94
CA MET A 127 -4.20 1.84 12.70
C MET A 127 -4.03 1.14 14.05
N ASP A 128 -4.34 -0.15 14.11
CA ASP A 128 -4.09 -0.98 15.28
C ASP A 128 -2.70 -0.72 15.88
N SER A 129 -2.66 -0.44 17.19
CA SER A 129 -1.45 0.03 17.87
C SER A 129 -0.30 -0.97 17.76
N HIS A 130 -0.57 -2.28 17.84
CA HIS A 130 0.46 -3.29 17.68
C HIS A 130 1.03 -3.28 16.26
N ARG A 131 0.16 -3.23 15.25
CA ARG A 131 0.58 -3.14 13.85
C ARG A 131 1.41 -1.88 13.60
N LEU A 132 1.00 -0.73 14.14
CA LEU A 132 1.76 0.52 14.01
C LEU A 132 3.15 0.42 14.62
N GLN A 133 3.28 -0.13 15.82
CA GLN A 133 4.60 -0.30 16.45
C GLN A 133 5.48 -1.28 15.67
N THR A 134 4.89 -2.32 15.10
CA THR A 134 5.62 -3.28 14.25
C THR A 134 6.18 -2.60 13.00
N LEU A 135 5.37 -1.80 12.29
CA LEU A 135 5.84 -1.07 11.11
C LEU A 135 6.91 -0.03 11.48
N LYS A 136 6.73 0.69 12.60
CA LYS A 136 7.74 1.64 13.09
C LYS A 136 9.07 0.98 13.40
N ALA A 137 9.07 -0.18 14.06
CA ALA A 137 10.29 -0.94 14.32
C ALA A 137 10.99 -1.34 13.02
N LEU A 138 10.24 -1.84 12.03
CA LEU A 138 10.80 -2.20 10.71
C LEU A 138 11.39 -1.01 9.96
N LEU A 139 10.81 0.18 10.11
CA LEU A 139 11.36 1.40 9.51
C LEU A 139 12.67 1.80 10.19
N ILE A 140 12.70 1.80 11.52
CA ILE A 140 13.90 2.11 12.32
C ILE A 140 15.06 1.18 11.93
N ASP A 141 14.79 -0.13 11.83
CA ASP A 141 15.80 -1.13 11.42
C ASP A 141 16.35 -0.89 10.01
N GLN A 142 15.57 -0.24 9.14
CA GLN A 142 15.96 0.13 7.77
C GLN A 142 16.54 1.55 7.68
N GLY A 143 16.77 2.20 8.82
CA GLY A 143 17.30 3.57 8.89
C GLY A 143 16.30 4.63 8.44
N VAL A 144 14.99 4.33 8.54
CA VAL A 144 13.91 5.26 8.26
C VAL A 144 13.23 5.78 9.52
#